data_AF-A0A182EK25-F1
#
_entry.id   AF-A0A182EK25-F1
#
_cell.length_a   1.000
_cell.length_b   1.000
_cell.length_c   1.000
_cell.angle_alpha   90.00
_cell.angle_beta   90.00
_cell.angle_gamma   90.00
#
_symmetry.space_group_name_H-M   'P 1'
#
loop_
_entity.id
_entity.type
_entity.pdbx_description
1 polymer ?
#
loop_
_entity_poly.entity_id
_entity_poly.type
_entity_poly.pdbx_seq_one_letter_code
_entity_poly.pdbx_strand_id
1 'polypeptide(L)'
;MLIEPCTLIFNTELDFRWSYSDTACGYINSMFDTAITTSTLIITGCINFVTLLKLKNYSKSTEVKQLMVNSSTKRKYDIFFFKQSCIGGITMIISALVFNIGQKVLTNKWALFAVTTIGWEMAHVLDG
;
A
#
# COMPACT_ATOMS: atom_id res chain seq x y z
N MET A 1 6.11 -27.93 26.25
CA MET A 1 6.71 -26.70 25.70
C MET A 1 5.59 -25.99 24.97
N LEU A 2 4.95 -25.00 25.61
CA LEU A 2 3.92 -24.18 24.96
C LEU A 2 4.65 -23.30 23.95
N ILE A 3 4.33 -23.45 22.67
CA ILE A 3 4.82 -22.55 21.62
C ILE A 3 4.23 -21.18 21.94
N GLU A 4 5.08 -20.17 22.15
CA GLU A 4 4.60 -18.79 22.37
C GLU A 4 3.77 -18.35 21.15
N PRO A 5 2.58 -17.75 21.35
CA PRO A 5 1.76 -17.28 20.24
C PRO A 5 2.48 -16.17 19.47
N CYS A 6 2.69 -16.38 18.17
CA CYS A 6 3.26 -15.42 17.22
C CYS A 6 2.18 -14.72 16.37
N THR A 7 0.92 -14.94 16.70
CA THR A 7 -0.22 -14.58 15.85
C THR A 7 -0.63 -13.13 16.03
N LEU A 8 -1.16 -12.55 14.95
CA LEU A 8 -1.92 -11.32 14.98
C LEU A 8 -3.28 -11.63 15.64
N ILE A 9 -3.61 -10.93 16.72
CA ILE A 9 -4.86 -11.10 17.46
C ILE A 9 -5.69 -9.82 17.36
N PHE A 10 -7.00 -9.99 17.30
CA PHE A 10 -7.93 -8.87 17.44
C PHE A 10 -8.12 -8.58 18.93
N ASN A 11 -7.55 -7.47 19.39
CA ASN A 11 -7.57 -7.11 20.80
C ASN A 11 -8.74 -6.16 21.08
N THR A 12 -9.76 -6.70 21.75
CA THR A 12 -10.95 -5.95 22.16
C THR A 12 -10.71 -5.05 23.36
N GLU A 13 -9.68 -5.32 24.17
CA GLU A 13 -9.28 -4.52 25.34
C GLU A 13 -8.44 -3.30 24.95
N LEU A 14 -7.71 -3.39 23.83
CA LEU A 14 -6.93 -2.30 23.24
C LEU A 14 -7.70 -1.63 22.09
N ASP A 15 -8.88 -1.08 22.36
CA ASP A 15 -9.64 -0.26 21.41
C ASP A 15 -10.02 -0.94 20.08
N PHE A 16 -10.32 -2.25 20.09
CA PHE A 16 -10.79 -3.00 18.91
C PHE A 16 -9.77 -2.98 17.77
N ARG A 17 -8.51 -3.27 18.09
CA ARG A 17 -7.39 -3.14 17.15
C ARG A 17 -6.69 -4.48 16.93
N TRP A 18 -6.14 -4.65 15.73
CA TRP A 18 -5.25 -5.77 15.43
C TRP A 18 -3.88 -5.50 16.02
N SER A 19 -3.36 -6.41 16.84
CA SER A 19 -2.03 -6.31 17.41
C SER A 19 -1.36 -7.68 17.44
N TYR A 20 -0.04 -7.70 17.30
CA TYR A 20 0.72 -8.92 17.56
C TYR A 20 0.61 -9.31 19.03
N SER A 21 0.64 -10.62 19.30
CA SER A 21 0.62 -11.15 20.66
C SER A 21 1.79 -10.59 21.48
N ASP A 22 1.58 -10.30 22.77
CA ASP A 22 2.60 -9.74 23.67
C ASP A 22 3.60 -10.82 24.13
N THR A 23 4.34 -11.36 23.16
CA THR A 23 5.37 -12.38 23.34
C THR A 23 6.62 -11.97 22.57
N ALA A 24 7.76 -12.59 22.90
CA ALA A 24 9.00 -12.35 22.14
C ALA A 24 8.82 -12.64 20.64
N CYS A 25 8.08 -13.70 20.31
CA CYS A 25 7.78 -14.05 18.93
C CYS A 25 6.89 -13.01 18.23
N GLY A 26 5.85 -12.52 18.92
CA GLY A 26 4.95 -11.50 18.37
C GLY A 26 5.67 -10.17 18.09
N TYR A 27 6.59 -9.77 18.97
CA TYR A 27 7.43 -8.58 18.75
C TYR A 27 8.35 -8.73 17.53
N ILE A 28 9.04 -9.87 17.41
CA ILE A 28 9.90 -10.15 16.25
C ILE A 28 9.09 -10.12 14.96
N ASN A 29 7.92 -10.78 14.95
CA ASN A 29 7.05 -10.82 13.78
C ASN A 29 6.56 -9.42 13.38
N SER A 30 6.17 -8.59 14.36
CA SER A 30 5.80 -7.18 14.13
C SER A 30 6.93 -6.37 13.50
N MET A 31 8.17 -6.56 13.96
CA MET A 31 9.33 -5.86 13.43
C MET A 31 9.60 -6.28 11.97
N PHE A 32 9.55 -7.57 11.67
CA PHE A 32 9.72 -8.08 10.30
C PHE A 32 8.61 -7.60 9.37
N ASP A 33 7.35 -7.67 9.80
CA ASP A 33 6.21 -7.19 9.01
C ASP A 33 6.34 -5.70 8.70
N THR A 34 6.67 -4.88 9.70
CA THR A 34 6.91 -3.45 9.53
C THR A 34 8.05 -3.18 8.55
N ALA A 35 9.17 -3.91 8.69
CA ALA A 35 10.36 -3.70 7.88
C ALA A 35 10.14 -4.13 6.41
N ILE A 36 9.52 -5.30 6.18
CA ILE A 36 9.23 -5.83 4.84
C ILE A 36 8.21 -4.94 4.15
N THR A 37 7.14 -4.57 4.86
CA THR A 37 6.10 -3.68 4.32
C THR A 37 6.74 -2.36 3.92
N THR A 38 7.41 -1.65 4.84
CA THR A 38 8.05 -0.36 4.56
C THR A 38 9.05 -0.45 3.40
N SER A 39 9.86 -1.50 3.33
CA SER A 39 10.83 -1.69 2.24
C SER A 39 10.13 -1.88 0.89
N THR A 40 9.09 -2.70 0.84
CA THR A 40 8.27 -2.93 -0.36
C THR A 40 7.62 -1.64 -0.85
N LEU A 41 7.14 -0.80 0.08
CA LEU A 41 6.58 0.51 -0.24
C LEU A 41 7.60 1.45 -0.88
N ILE A 42 8.82 1.51 -0.34
CA ILE A 42 9.91 2.33 -0.89
C ILE A 42 10.28 1.84 -2.30
N ILE A 43 10.47 0.54 -2.47
CA ILE A 43 10.84 -0.06 -3.76
C ILE A 43 9.77 0.23 -4.81
N THR A 44 8.49 0.03 -4.47
CA THR A 44 7.36 0.29 -5.37
C THR A 44 7.29 1.78 -5.74
N GLY A 45 7.49 2.68 -4.78
CA GLY A 45 7.57 4.12 -5.01
C GLY A 45 8.69 4.49 -5.98
N CYS A 46 9.89 3.93 -5.82
CA CYS A 46 11.02 4.15 -6.73
C CYS A 46 10.72 3.66 -8.15
N ILE A 47 10.15 2.46 -8.31
CA ILE A 47 9.80 1.90 -9.62
C ILE A 47 8.75 2.77 -10.32
N ASN A 48 7.71 3.19 -9.60
CA ASN A 48 6.68 4.07 -10.14
C ASN A 48 7.25 5.43 -10.56
N PHE A 49 8.15 6.01 -9.75
CA PHE A 49 8.81 7.27 -10.09
C PHE A 49 9.68 7.16 -11.34
N VAL A 50 10.52 6.12 -11.45
CA VAL A 50 11.33 5.86 -12.65
C VAL A 50 10.44 5.66 -13.88
N THR A 51 9.33 4.95 -13.74
CA THR A 51 8.39 4.71 -14.83
C THR A 51 7.69 5.99 -15.27
N LEU A 52 7.27 6.85 -14.33
CA LEU A 52 6.75 8.20 -14.61
C LEU A 52 7.76 9.05 -15.39
N LEU A 53 9.03 9.05 -14.98
CA LEU A 53 10.09 9.80 -15.67
C LEU A 53 10.31 9.27 -17.10
N LYS A 54 10.36 7.95 -17.28
CA LYS A 54 10.48 7.33 -18.60
C LYS A 54 9.28 7.65 -19.47
N LEU A 55 8.06 7.60 -18.94
CA LEU A 55 6.84 7.93 -19.67
C LEU A 55 6.81 9.41 -20.08
N LYS A 56 7.20 10.33 -19.19
CA LYS A 56 7.29 11.76 -19.49
C LYS A 56 8.36 12.05 -20.55
N ASN A 57 9.53 11.43 -20.44
CA ASN A 57 10.62 11.58 -21.41
C ASN A 57 10.26 10.97 -22.77
N TYR A 58 9.62 9.80 -22.78
CA TYR A 58 9.13 9.16 -24.00
C TYR A 58 8.01 9.98 -24.64
N SER A 59 7.07 10.54 -23.86
CA SER A 59 6.05 11.45 -24.35
C SER A 59 6.67 12.71 -24.98
N LYS A 60 7.66 13.32 -24.32
CA LYS A 60 8.37 14.51 -24.84
C LYS A 60 9.15 14.22 -26.13
N SER A 61 9.77 13.05 -26.24
CA SER A 61 10.47 12.62 -27.47
C SER A 61 9.48 12.19 -28.57
N THR A 62 8.32 11.67 -28.19
CA THR A 62 7.29 11.17 -29.10
C THR A 62 6.41 12.28 -29.63
N GLU A 63 6.17 13.38 -28.91
CA GLU A 63 5.45 14.56 -29.43
C GLU A 63 6.09 15.08 -30.74
N VAL A 64 7.42 14.94 -30.88
CA VAL A 64 8.16 15.22 -32.12
C VAL A 64 7.95 14.14 -33.20
N LYS A 65 7.66 12.89 -32.83
CA LYS A 65 7.46 11.74 -33.75
C LYS A 65 5.98 11.42 -34.05
N GLN A 66 5.03 11.93 -33.27
CA GLN A 66 3.63 11.51 -33.28
C GLN A 66 2.76 12.17 -34.35
N LEU A 67 3.33 13.08 -35.15
CA LEU A 67 2.72 13.49 -36.41
C LEU A 67 2.50 12.32 -37.39
N MET A 68 3.07 11.13 -37.15
CA MET A 68 3.06 10.03 -38.13
C MET A 68 2.22 8.78 -37.85
N VAL A 69 1.79 8.41 -36.64
CA VAL A 69 1.11 7.09 -36.45
C VAL A 69 -0.07 7.09 -35.46
N ASN A 70 -1.19 6.59 -35.98
CA ASN A 70 -2.53 6.46 -35.42
C ASN A 70 -2.63 5.48 -34.22
N SER A 71 -2.00 5.78 -33.08
CA SER A 71 -1.95 4.91 -31.87
C SER A 71 -2.52 5.53 -30.58
N SER A 72 -3.34 6.58 -30.69
CA SER A 72 -3.80 7.41 -29.56
C SER A 72 -4.61 6.64 -28.51
N THR A 73 -5.42 5.67 -28.92
CA THR A 73 -6.28 4.88 -28.02
C THR A 73 -5.48 3.92 -27.15
N LYS A 74 -4.56 3.14 -27.72
CA LYS A 74 -3.73 2.17 -26.98
C LYS A 74 -2.85 2.88 -25.95
N ARG A 75 -2.23 4.00 -26.34
CA ARG A 75 -1.44 4.82 -25.42
C ARG A 75 -2.27 5.40 -24.27
N LYS A 76 -3.53 5.79 -24.51
CA LYS A 76 -4.43 6.25 -23.44
C LYS A 76 -4.69 5.13 -22.43
N TYR A 77 -4.98 3.91 -22.88
CA TYR A 77 -5.18 2.75 -22.00
C TYR A 77 -3.93 2.43 -21.17
N ASP A 78 -2.74 2.42 -21.78
CA ASP A 78 -1.48 2.18 -21.06
C ASP A 78 -1.23 3.24 -19.97
N ILE A 79 -1.55 4.51 -20.24
CA ILE A 79 -1.46 5.60 -19.26
C ILE A 79 -2.49 5.43 -18.14
N PHE A 80 -3.74 5.05 -18.46
CA PHE A 80 -4.77 4.83 -17.45
C PHE A 80 -4.44 3.64 -16.54
N PHE A 81 -3.97 2.53 -17.13
CA PHE A 81 -3.52 1.36 -16.39
C PHE A 81 -2.36 1.72 -15.46
N PHE A 82 -1.38 2.46 -15.96
CA PHE A 82 -0.26 2.93 -15.14
C PHE A 82 -0.71 3.86 -14.00
N LYS A 83 -1.65 4.78 -14.27
CA LYS A 83 -2.25 5.62 -13.21
C LYS A 83 -2.99 4.78 -12.17
N GLN A 84 -3.73 3.76 -12.59
CA GLN A 84 -4.42 2.84 -11.69
C GLN A 84 -3.42 2.09 -10.80
N SER A 85 -2.35 1.52 -11.36
CA SER A 85 -1.29 0.87 -10.57
C SER A 85 -0.61 1.82 -9.59
N CYS A 86 -0.42 3.10 -9.96
CA CYS A 86 0.10 4.11 -9.05
C CYS A 86 -0.87 4.42 -7.90
N ILE A 87 -2.16 4.58 -8.20
CA ILE A 87 -3.20 4.85 -7.19
C ILE A 87 -3.33 3.65 -6.25
N GLY A 88 -3.42 2.44 -6.77
CA GLY A 88 -3.46 1.20 -5.98
C GLY A 88 -2.24 1.07 -5.06
N GLY A 89 -1.04 1.26 -5.61
CA GLY A 89 0.19 1.27 -4.82
C GLY A 89 0.20 2.32 -3.70
N ILE A 90 -0.26 3.55 -3.96
CA ILE A 90 -0.38 4.61 -2.93
C ILE A 90 -1.44 4.24 -1.88
N THR A 91 -2.57 3.68 -2.30
CA THR A 91 -3.64 3.23 -1.39
C THR A 91 -3.12 2.12 -0.46
N MET A 92 -2.36 1.17 -0.97
CA MET A 92 -1.72 0.11 -0.17
C MET A 92 -0.67 0.67 0.80
N ILE A 93 0.13 1.66 0.36
CA ILE A 93 1.07 2.40 1.22
C ILE A 93 0.34 3.06 2.39
N ILE A 94 -0.73 3.81 2.11
CA ILE A 94 -1.51 4.52 3.12
C ILE A 94 -2.13 3.52 4.10
N SER A 95 -2.70 2.43 3.59
CA SER A 95 -3.33 1.40 4.42
C SER A 95 -2.32 0.76 5.38
N ALA A 96 -1.12 0.43 4.91
CA ALA A 96 -0.03 -0.08 5.76
C ALA A 96 0.42 0.93 6.83
N LEU A 97 0.54 2.21 6.48
CA LEU A 97 0.88 3.27 7.43
C LEU A 97 -0.21 3.46 8.48
N VAL A 98 -1.49 3.44 8.08
CA VAL A 98 -2.60 3.51 9.04
C VAL A 98 -2.60 2.28 9.95
N PHE A 99 -2.34 1.10 9.42
CA PHE A 99 -2.27 -0.11 10.24
C PHE A 99 -1.17 -0.03 11.32
N ASN A 100 0.02 0.47 10.95
CA ASN A 100 1.18 0.51 11.85
C ASN A 100 1.23 1.77 12.76
N ILE A 101 0.83 2.93 12.22
CA ILE A 101 0.94 4.24 12.91
C ILE A 101 -0.43 4.73 13.37
N GLY A 102 -1.49 4.47 12.60
CA GLY A 102 -2.84 4.95 12.91
C GLY A 102 -3.34 4.52 14.29
N GLN A 103 -2.89 3.37 14.80
CA GLN A 103 -3.18 2.93 16.17
C GLN A 103 -2.63 3.86 17.27
N LYS A 104 -1.62 4.70 16.96
CA LYS A 104 -1.05 5.69 17.88
C LYS A 104 -1.73 7.06 17.79
N VAL A 105 -2.44 7.32 16.70
CA VAL A 105 -2.99 8.65 16.39
C VAL A 105 -4.52 8.68 16.53
N LEU A 106 -5.21 7.60 16.17
CA LEU A 106 -6.66 7.50 16.29
C LEU A 106 -7.02 6.88 17.64
N THR A 107 -7.55 7.71 18.53
CA THR A 107 -8.06 7.28 19.85
C THR A 107 -9.51 6.79 19.80
N ASN A 108 -10.23 7.06 18.71
CA ASN A 108 -11.61 6.59 18.54
C ASN A 108 -11.63 5.18 17.96
N LYS A 109 -12.07 4.20 18.76
CA LYS A 109 -12.16 2.77 18.37
C LYS A 109 -12.94 2.49 17.08
N TRP A 110 -14.03 3.21 16.82
CA TRP A 110 -14.83 3.01 15.60
C TRP A 110 -14.12 3.57 14.37
N ALA A 111 -13.47 4.72 14.53
CA ALA A 111 -12.65 5.29 13.47
C ALA A 111 -11.43 4.40 13.18
N LEU A 112 -10.79 3.85 14.21
CA LEU A 112 -9.66 2.94 14.04
C LEU A 112 -10.08 1.65 13.32
N PHE A 113 -11.19 1.02 13.73
CA PHE A 113 -11.74 -0.15 13.06
C PHE A 113 -12.08 0.13 11.59
N ALA A 114 -12.78 1.24 11.31
CA ALA A 114 -13.16 1.60 9.95
C ALA A 114 -11.93 1.80 9.05
N VAL A 115 -10.91 2.53 9.51
CA VAL A 115 -9.76 2.81 8.64
C VAL A 115 -8.83 1.60 8.51
N THR A 116 -8.65 0.79 9.56
CA THR A 116 -7.74 -0.38 9.51
C THR A 116 -8.36 -1.61 8.87
N THR A 117 -9.66 -1.86 9.02
CA THR A 117 -10.32 -3.06 8.50
C THR A 117 -11.08 -2.75 7.21
N ILE A 118 -12.03 -1.80 7.25
CA ILE A 118 -12.82 -1.46 6.05
C ILE A 118 -11.92 -0.80 5.00
N GLY A 119 -11.01 0.07 5.42
CA GLY A 119 -10.01 0.68 4.53
C GLY A 119 -9.11 -0.36 3.85
N TRP A 120 -8.72 -1.41 4.57
CA TRP A 120 -7.88 -2.49 4.04
C TRP A 120 -8.61 -3.31 2.97
N GLU A 121 -9.84 -3.74 3.24
CA GLU A 121 -10.65 -4.47 2.25
C GLU A 121 -10.97 -3.59 1.03
N MET A 122 -11.27 -2.30 1.24
CA MET A 122 -11.49 -1.34 0.16
C MET A 122 -10.25 -1.15 -0.72
N ALA A 123 -9.05 -1.16 -0.13
CA ALA A 123 -7.80 -1.11 -0.89
C ALA A 123 -7.67 -2.31 -1.82
N HIS A 124 -7.97 -3.51 -1.33
CA HIS A 124 -7.96 -4.73 -2.14
C HIS A 124 -9.01 -4.73 -3.26
N VAL A 125 -10.21 -4.20 -3.01
CA VAL A 125 -11.24 -4.04 -4.05
C VAL A 125 -10.81 -3.08 -5.16
N LEU A 126 -10.05 -2.03 -4.81
CA LEU A 126 -9.54 -1.05 -5.79
C LEU A 126 -8.37 -1.59 -6.61
N ASP A 127 -7.57 -2.49 -6.04
CA ASP A 127 -6.49 -3.17 -6.74
C ASP A 127 -6.99 -4.21 -7.76
N GLY A 128 -8.17 -4.80 -7.52
CA GLY A 128 -8.90 -5.65 -8.49
C GLY A 128 -9.06 -7.10 -8.06
#